data_AF-A0A8T5TNK6-F1
#
_entry.id   AF-A0A8T5TNK6-F1
#
_cell.length_a   1.000
_cell.length_b   1.000
_cell.length_c   1.000
_cell.angle_alpha   90.00
_cell.angle_beta   90.00
_cell.angle_gamma   90.00
#
_symmetry.space_group_name_H-M   'P 1'
#
loop_
_entity.id
_entity.type
_entity.pdbx_description
1 polymer ?
#
loop_
_entity_poly.entity_id
_entity_poly.type
_entity_poly.pdbx_seq_one_letter_code
_entity_poly.pdbx_strand_id
1 'polypeptide(L)'
;MKTKKDALIKYYRCNFCNATHEITIKKSILDGQSKYPFPYVFLHDSMTNGDLQELLTILYIDSNGKIRGTEIQKLGDNNLFSKEQVFNIVKPLVEEIERLQEDHSKLTKQIEDLKTKS
;
A
#
# COMPACT_ATOMS: atom_id res chain seq x y z
N MET A 1 16.61 4.25 -22.83
CA MET A 1 15.54 3.24 -22.65
C MET A 1 15.63 2.65 -21.24
N LYS A 2 14.81 3.10 -20.28
CA LYS A 2 14.71 2.47 -18.95
C LYS A 2 13.75 1.28 -19.08
N THR A 3 14.28 0.08 -18.91
CA THR A 3 13.61 -1.20 -19.18
C THR A 3 12.45 -1.48 -18.23
N LYS A 4 11.32 -1.93 -18.78
CA LYS A 4 10.12 -2.49 -18.10
C LYS A 4 10.40 -3.72 -17.19
N LYS A 5 11.65 -4.02 -16.81
CA LYS A 5 12.03 -5.26 -16.09
C LYS A 5 11.78 -5.21 -14.56
N ASP A 6 11.60 -4.01 -14.00
CA ASP A 6 11.56 -3.80 -12.53
C ASP A 6 10.15 -3.57 -11.96
N ALA A 7 9.11 -3.80 -12.76
CA ALA A 7 7.73 -3.65 -12.32
C ALA A 7 6.93 -4.93 -12.54
N LEU A 8 6.05 -5.22 -11.59
CA LEU A 8 5.01 -6.22 -11.69
C LEU A 8 3.72 -5.52 -12.10
N ILE A 9 3.15 -5.94 -13.22
CA ILE A 9 1.87 -5.44 -13.72
C ILE A 9 0.77 -6.39 -13.24
N LYS A 10 -0.29 -5.82 -12.66
CA LYS A 10 -1.48 -6.55 -12.21
C LYS A 10 -2.73 -5.90 -12.79
N TYR A 11 -3.68 -6.74 -13.17
CA TYR A 11 -4.99 -6.30 -13.61
C TYR A 11 -5.99 -6.58 -12.51
N TYR A 12 -6.69 -5.54 -12.07
CA TYR A 12 -7.72 -5.62 -11.05
C TYR A 12 -9.05 -5.16 -11.63
N ARG A 13 -10.08 -6.00 -11.54
CA ARG A 13 -11.44 -5.61 -11.89
C ARG A 13 -12.10 -4.96 -10.68
N CYS A 14 -12.35 -3.67 -10.76
CA CYS A 14 -13.05 -2.93 -9.72
C CYS A 14 -14.55 -3.22 -9.83
N ASN A 15 -15.12 -3.84 -8.79
CA ASN A 15 -16.54 -4.17 -8.76
C ASN A 15 -17.44 -2.94 -8.56
N PHE A 16 -16.86 -1.77 -8.28
CA PHE A 16 -17.60 -0.53 -8.11
C PHE A 16 -17.79 0.20 -9.45
N CYS A 17 -16.70 0.52 -10.15
CA CYS A 17 -16.78 1.20 -11.45
C CYS A 17 -16.99 0.23 -12.63
N ASN A 18 -16.95 -1.08 -12.38
CA ASN A 18 -17.03 -2.14 -13.38
C ASN A 18 -15.93 -2.11 -14.46
N ALA A 19 -14.83 -1.39 -14.21
CA ALA A 19 -13.67 -1.31 -15.10
C ALA A 19 -12.50 -2.20 -14.62
N THR A 20 -11.61 -2.53 -15.55
CA THR A 20 -10.34 -3.21 -15.24
C THR A 20 -9.23 -2.18 -15.18
N HIS A 21 -8.53 -2.10 -14.05
CA HIS A 21 -7.41 -1.20 -13.84
C HIS A 21 -6.09 -1.94 -13.99
N GLU A 22 -5.16 -1.34 -14.72
CA GLU A 22 -3.77 -1.77 -14.75
C GLU A 22 -3.01 -1.12 -13.60
N ILE A 23 -2.41 -1.95 -12.75
CA ILE A 23 -1.67 -1.53 -11.58
C ILE A 23 -0.22 -1.92 -11.77
N THR A 24 0.66 -0.92 -11.68
CA THR A 24 2.10 -1.11 -11.79
C THR A 24 2.74 -1.02 -10.42
N ILE A 25 3.28 -2.14 -9.95
CA ILE A 25 3.95 -2.25 -8.65
C ILE A 25 5.44 -2.39 -8.91
N LYS A 26 6.27 -1.49 -8.37
CA LYS A 26 7.72 -1.64 -8.47
C LYS A 26 8.15 -2.84 -7.62
N LYS A 27 8.97 -3.74 -8.18
CA LYS A 27 9.48 -4.92 -7.44
C LYS A 27 10.22 -4.53 -6.16
N SER A 28 10.94 -3.42 -6.18
CA SER A 28 11.62 -2.85 -5.01
C SER A 28 10.68 -2.56 -3.83
N ILE A 29 9.38 -2.32 -4.09
CA ILE A 29 8.40 -2.13 -3.01
C ILE A 29 8.13 -3.49 -2.36
N LEU A 30 7.98 -4.57 -3.14
CA LEU A 30 7.79 -5.93 -2.61
C LEU A 30 9.02 -6.37 -1.80
N ASP A 31 10.22 -6.20 -2.34
CA ASP A 31 11.46 -6.63 -1.69
C ASP A 31 11.73 -5.88 -0.37
N GLY A 32 11.17 -4.67 -0.21
CA GLY A 32 11.29 -3.86 1.00
C GLY A 32 10.20 -4.07 2.05
N GLN A 33 9.15 -4.86 1.77
CA GLN A 33 8.09 -5.10 2.74
C GLN A 33 8.47 -6.25 3.69
N SER A 34 8.39 -5.96 4.99
CA SER A 34 8.66 -6.95 6.04
C SER A 34 7.42 -7.76 6.44
N LYS A 35 6.21 -7.31 6.05
CA LYS A 35 4.92 -7.95 6.38
C LYS A 35 3.98 -7.95 5.20
N TYR A 36 3.13 -8.98 5.16
CA TYR A 36 2.17 -9.22 4.09
C TYR A 36 0.83 -9.71 4.64
N PRO A 37 -0.30 -9.41 3.94
CA PRO A 37 -0.36 -8.59 2.74
C PRO A 37 -0.15 -7.10 3.05
N PHE A 38 0.54 -6.37 2.17
CA PHE A 38 0.74 -4.93 2.31
C PHE A 38 -0.34 -4.16 1.53
N PRO A 39 -0.76 -2.97 2.01
CA PRO A 39 -1.73 -2.16 1.32
C PRO A 39 -1.08 -1.41 0.14
N TYR A 40 -1.63 -1.58 -1.06
CA TYR A 40 -1.34 -0.77 -2.24
C TYR A 40 -2.55 0.10 -2.55
N VAL A 41 -2.35 1.41 -2.60
CA VAL A 41 -3.43 2.40 -2.69
C VAL A 41 -3.36 3.13 -4.03
N PHE A 42 -4.50 3.28 -4.69
CA PHE A 42 -4.61 4.11 -5.89
C PHE A 42 -5.98 4.77 -5.98
N LEU A 43 -6.04 5.88 -6.72
CA LEU A 43 -7.25 6.64 -7.01
C LEU A 43 -7.72 6.34 -8.43
N HIS A 44 -9.03 6.28 -8.63
CA HIS A 44 -9.61 6.26 -9.96
C HIS A 44 -11.05 6.78 -9.93
N ASP A 45 -11.52 7.25 -11.08
CA ASP A 45 -12.86 7.80 -11.20
C ASP A 45 -13.89 6.72 -11.57
N SER A 46 -15.15 7.01 -11.27
CA SER A 46 -16.32 6.24 -11.72
C SER A 46 -17.44 7.19 -12.10
N MET A 47 -18.00 6.99 -13.29
CA MET A 47 -19.22 7.68 -13.71
C MET A 47 -20.42 6.82 -13.32
N THR A 48 -21.26 7.31 -12.41
CA THR A 48 -22.49 6.61 -12.00
C THR A 48 -23.65 7.58 -12.10
N ASN A 49 -24.66 7.27 -12.93
CA ASN A 49 -25.85 8.11 -13.12
C ASN A 49 -25.58 9.57 -13.54
N GLY A 50 -24.45 9.85 -14.19
CA GLY A 50 -24.06 11.20 -14.62
C GLY A 50 -23.18 11.96 -13.62
N ASP A 51 -22.99 11.43 -12.41
CA ASP A 51 -22.11 12.02 -11.39
C ASP A 51 -20.72 11.38 -11.46
N LEU A 52 -19.69 12.23 -11.49
CA LEU A 52 -18.29 11.84 -11.34
C LEU A 52 -18.03 11.54 -9.86
N GLN A 53 -17.67 10.29 -9.54
CA GLN A 53 -17.27 9.88 -8.20
C GLN A 53 -15.81 9.46 -8.20
N GLU A 54 -15.00 10.11 -7.37
CA GLU A 54 -13.63 9.68 -7.11
C GLU A 54 -13.62 8.50 -6.13
N LEU A 55 -12.81 7.48 -6.42
CA LEU A 55 -12.71 6.26 -5.62
C LEU A 55 -11.29 6.04 -5.16
N LEU A 56 -11.13 5.80 -3.86
CA LEU A 56 -9.92 5.29 -3.25
C LEU A 56 -10.00 3.77 -3.16
N THR A 57 -9.14 3.08 -3.91
CA THR A 57 -9.05 1.62 -3.84
C THR A 57 -7.77 1.21 -3.11
N ILE A 58 -7.93 0.36 -2.10
CA ILE A 58 -6.84 -0.29 -1.36
C ILE A 58 -6.83 -1.76 -1.75
N LEU A 59 -5.68 -2.25 -2.22
CA LEU A 59 -5.45 -3.65 -2.54
C LEU A 59 -4.48 -4.25 -1.54
N TYR A 60 -4.84 -5.36 -0.92
CA TYR A 60 -3.96 -6.11 -0.03
C TYR A 60 -3.16 -7.11 -0.83
N ILE A 61 -1.87 -6.85 -1.01
CA ILE A 61 -0.99 -7.59 -1.93
C ILE A 61 -0.02 -8.45 -1.12
N ASP A 62 0.12 -9.73 -1.46
CA ASP A 62 1.08 -10.62 -0.82
C ASP A 62 2.51 -10.54 -1.42
N SER A 63 3.42 -11.33 -0.88
CA SER A 63 4.83 -11.37 -1.31
C SER A 63 5.04 -11.84 -2.75
N ASN A 64 4.06 -12.53 -3.33
CA ASN A 64 4.08 -12.95 -4.74
C ASN A 64 3.36 -11.94 -5.65
N GLY A 65 2.94 -10.80 -5.10
CA GLY A 65 2.17 -9.79 -5.80
C GLY A 65 0.74 -10.23 -6.12
N LYS A 66 0.18 -11.19 -5.38
CA LYS A 66 -1.23 -11.60 -5.52
C LYS A 66 -2.11 -10.72 -4.64
N ILE A 67 -3.20 -10.23 -5.22
CA ILE A 67 -4.24 -9.48 -4.49
C ILE A 67 -5.03 -10.49 -3.64
N ARG A 68 -5.08 -10.24 -2.33
CA ARG A 68 -5.74 -11.09 -1.31
C ARG A 68 -7.03 -10.48 -0.78
N GLY A 69 -7.21 -9.17 -0.92
CA GLY A 69 -8.39 -8.44 -0.51
C GLY A 69 -8.41 -7.05 -1.14
N THR A 70 -9.58 -6.42 -1.11
CA THR A 70 -9.80 -5.11 -1.72
C THR A 70 -10.79 -4.30 -0.90
N GLU A 71 -10.49 -3.03 -0.67
CA GLU A 71 -11.40 -2.05 -0.08
C GLU A 71 -11.57 -0.89 -1.04
N ILE A 72 -12.80 -0.41 -1.20
CA ILE A 72 -13.13 0.73 -2.07
C ILE A 72 -13.89 1.74 -1.22
N GLN A 73 -13.41 2.98 -1.23
CA GLN A 73 -14.06 4.09 -0.55
C GLN A 73 -14.38 5.19 -1.55
N LYS A 74 -15.58 5.78 -1.45
CA LYS A 74 -15.96 6.96 -2.23
C LYS A 74 -15.36 8.20 -1.57
N LEU A 75 -14.74 9.06 -2.37
CA LEU A 75 -14.34 10.40 -1.93
C LEU A 75 -15.48 11.37 -2.25
N GLY A 76 -15.80 12.26 -1.31
CA GLY A 76 -16.83 13.28 -1.46
C GLY A 76 -16.27 14.60 -1.99
N ASP A 77 -17.15 15.45 -2.52
CA ASP A 77 -16.86 16.61 -3.38
C ASP A 77 -15.88 17.69 -2.85
N ASN A 78 -15.39 17.65 -1.61
CA ASN A 78 -14.63 18.78 -1.04
C ASN A 78 -13.53 18.44 -0.03
N ASN A 79 -12.98 17.24 -0.03
CA ASN A 79 -11.73 16.99 0.71
C ASN A 79 -10.93 15.89 0.02
N LEU A 80 -9.72 16.24 -0.45
CA LEU A 80 -8.74 15.30 -0.98
C LEU A 80 -8.57 14.07 -0.06
N PHE A 81 -8.74 14.22 1.25
CA PHE A 81 -8.98 13.14 2.22
C PHE A 81 -9.77 13.68 3.42
N SER A 82 -10.81 12.98 3.89
CA SER A 82 -11.42 13.26 5.19
C SER A 82 -10.42 12.99 6.32
N LYS A 83 -10.57 13.66 7.47
CA LYS A 83 -9.69 13.44 8.63
C LYS A 83 -9.66 11.96 9.05
N GLU A 84 -10.78 11.28 8.93
CA GLU A 84 -10.89 9.84 9.20
C GLU A 84 -10.15 9.00 8.15
N GLN A 85 -10.20 9.38 6.87
CA GLN A 85 -9.45 8.73 5.80
C GLN A 85 -7.94 8.89 5.97
N VAL A 86 -7.47 10.10 6.32
CA VAL A 86 -6.06 10.32 6.68
C VAL A 86 -5.69 9.48 7.90
N PHE A 87 -6.53 9.43 8.92
CA PHE A 87 -6.26 8.65 10.12
C PHE A 87 -6.16 7.15 9.81
N ASN A 88 -7.05 6.61 8.99
CA ASN A 88 -7.04 5.20 8.59
C ASN A 88 -5.84 4.82 7.72
N ILE A 89 -5.30 5.76 6.92
CA ILE A 89 -4.07 5.55 6.14
C ILE A 89 -2.83 5.70 7.04
N VAL A 90 -2.80 6.74 7.87
CA VAL A 90 -1.62 7.13 8.67
C VAL A 90 -1.42 6.20 9.86
N LYS A 91 -2.49 5.76 10.53
CA LYS A 91 -2.39 4.88 11.70
C LYS A 91 -1.57 3.60 11.44
N PRO A 92 -1.86 2.77 10.42
CA PRO A 92 -1.05 1.58 10.15
C PRO A 92 0.39 1.92 9.72
N LEU A 93 0.62 3.08 9.09
CA LEU A 93 1.97 3.54 8.76
C LEU A 93 2.78 3.94 10.00
N VAL A 94 2.13 4.61 10.97
CA VAL A 94 2.75 5.01 12.24
C VAL A 94 3.06 3.79 13.09
N GLU A 95 2.12 2.85 13.21
CA GLU A 95 2.34 1.58 13.94
C GLU A 95 3.51 0.78 13.36
N GLU A 96 3.69 0.81 12.04
CA GLU A 96 4.82 0.16 11.39
C GLU A 96 6.15 0.89 11.61
N ILE A 97 6.15 2.23 11.65
CA ILE A 97 7.34 3.04 12.00
C ILE A 97 7.80 2.73 13.42
N GLU A 98 6.88 2.70 14.39
CA GLU A 98 7.19 2.40 15.79
C GLU A 98 7.81 1.00 15.92
N ARG A 99 7.23 0.01 15.25
CA ARG A 99 7.79 -1.35 15.23
C ARG A 99 9.19 -1.41 14.61
N LEU A 100 9.42 -0.72 13.49
CA LEU A 100 10.73 -0.68 12.85
C LEU A 100 11.78 -0.02 13.75
N GLN A 101 11.40 0.99 14.54
CA GLN A 101 12.29 1.60 15.53
C GLN A 101 12.64 0.62 16.65
N GLU A 102 11.68 -0.17 17.13
CA GLU A 102 11.96 -1.23 18.11
C GLU A 102 12.90 -2.31 17.56
N ASP A 103 12.65 -2.77 16.34
CA ASP A 103 13.46 -3.78 15.68
C ASP A 103 14.89 -3.26 15.46
N HIS A 104 15.05 -2.01 15.01
CA HIS A 104 16.35 -1.35 14.89
C HIS A 104 17.09 -1.27 16.22
N SER A 105 16.39 -0.90 17.30
CA SER A 105 16.98 -0.81 18.64
C SER A 105 17.47 -2.18 19.12
N LYS A 106 16.66 -3.24 18.96
CA LYS A 106 17.04 -4.62 19.33
C LYS A 106 18.26 -5.10 18.54
N LEU A 107 18.27 -4.89 17.23
CA LEU A 107 19.37 -5.32 16.36
C LEU A 107 20.66 -4.55 16.67
N THR A 108 20.57 -3.25 16.93
CA THR A 108 21.72 -2.42 17.34
C THR A 108 22.34 -2.96 18.63
N LYS A 109 21.50 -3.26 19.63
CA LYS A 109 21.96 -3.84 20.89
C LYS A 109 22.61 -5.21 20.70
N GLN A 110 22.04 -6.07 19.86
CA GLN A 110 22.65 -7.38 19.56
C GLN A 110 24.03 -7.23 18.89
N ILE A 111 24.20 -6.25 18.00
CA ILE A 111 25.50 -5.96 17.38
C ILE A 111 26.52 -5.51 18.42
N GLU A 112 26.12 -4.64 19.35
CA GLU A 112 27.00 -4.19 20.45
C GLU A 112 27.38 -5.35 21.39
N ASP A 113 26.42 -6.20 21.75
CA ASP A 113 26.64 -7.38 22.59
C ASP A 113 27.58 -8.39 21.91
N LEU A 114 27.52 -8.53 20.59
CA LEU A 114 28.44 -9.38 19.81
C LEU A 114 29.83 -8.76 19.70
N LYS A 115 29.92 -7.44 19.48
CA LYS A 115 31.21 -6.71 19.41
C LYS A 115 31.96 -6.71 20.74
N THR A 116 31.25 -6.76 21.87
CA THR A 116 31.85 -6.81 23.21
C THR A 116 32.23 -8.23 23.65
N LYS A 117 31.76 -9.26 22.94
CA LYS A 117 32.08 -10.68 23.18
C LYS A 117 33.14 -11.26 22.23
N SER A 118 33.54 -10.52 21.18
CA SER A 118 34.71 -10.80 20.33
C SER A 118 35.95 -10.12 20.89
#